data_AF-A0A2W1ERB2-F1
#
_entry.id   AF-A0A2W1ERB2-F1
#
_cell.length_a   1.000
_cell.length_b   1.000
_cell.length_c   1.000
_cell.angle_alpha   90.00
_cell.angle_beta   90.00
_cell.angle_gamma   90.00
#
_symmetry.space_group_name_H-M   'P 1'
#
loop_
_entity.id
_entity.type
_entity.pdbx_description
1 polymer ?
#
loop_
_entity_poly.entity_id
_entity_poly.type
_entity_poly.pdbx_seq_one_letter_code
_entity_poly.pdbx_strand_id
1 'polypeptide(L)'
;MDHEQDGSSSLVPLGSTQNQDIDLGSDSRRPNRRLRRVRHSYAQYRCLYFGGEIIGVNGRLTSPGCRLVVRDLWYYAELLAQRIQFHPDDLCFCSVSEDDIIRLIEDALPRGVDPDGNEHIRPLLSSIARTMLSSQEEAWSEGRGATIQREDLERWSGSLWEVCGGYDED
;
A
#
# COMPACT_ATOMS: atom_id res chain seq x y z
N MET A 1 30.03 0.16 -46.30
CA MET A 1 29.73 -0.09 -44.87
C MET A 1 28.23 -0.16 -44.80
N ASP A 2 27.76 -1.39 -44.70
CA ASP A 2 26.38 -1.80 -44.98
C ASP A 2 25.47 -1.58 -43.76
N HIS A 3 24.21 -1.27 -44.05
CA HIS A 3 23.09 -1.33 -43.12
C HIS A 3 22.62 -2.78 -42.97
N GLU A 4 22.26 -3.19 -41.75
CA GLU A 4 21.15 -4.13 -41.54
C GLU A 4 20.57 -4.00 -40.11
N GLN A 5 19.25 -3.85 -40.05
CA GLN A 5 18.37 -3.90 -38.89
C GLN A 5 17.86 -5.35 -38.72
N ASP A 6 17.63 -5.77 -37.48
CA ASP A 6 16.49 -6.57 -36.97
C ASP A 6 16.92 -7.14 -35.61
N GLY A 7 16.17 -7.02 -34.51
CA GLY A 7 14.74 -7.22 -34.39
C GLY A 7 14.49 -8.68 -34.02
N SER A 8 14.22 -8.97 -32.73
CA SER A 8 13.26 -10.01 -32.24
C SER A 8 13.57 -10.49 -30.82
N SER A 9 12.49 -10.56 -30.03
CA SER A 9 12.41 -10.87 -28.60
C SER A 9 12.44 -12.35 -28.23
N SER A 10 12.76 -12.60 -26.95
CA SER A 10 12.14 -13.57 -26.02
C SER A 10 12.31 -15.09 -26.25
N LEU A 11 12.79 -15.81 -25.22
CA LEU A 11 12.01 -16.77 -24.39
C LEU A 11 12.94 -17.59 -23.47
N VAL A 12 12.40 -17.96 -22.32
CA VAL A 12 13.07 -18.42 -21.08
C VAL A 12 13.25 -19.98 -21.05
N PRO A 13 13.66 -20.61 -19.92
CA PRO A 13 14.83 -21.49 -19.76
C PRO A 13 14.51 -22.99 -19.83
N LEU A 14 15.52 -23.88 -19.70
CA LEU A 14 15.44 -25.20 -19.02
C LEU A 14 16.80 -25.93 -19.10
N GLY A 15 17.48 -26.09 -17.98
CA GLY A 15 18.54 -27.09 -17.76
C GLY A 15 18.21 -27.84 -16.47
N SER A 16 17.63 -29.03 -16.57
CA SER A 16 18.29 -30.35 -16.60
C SER A 16 18.55 -30.91 -15.20
N THR A 17 17.59 -31.73 -14.78
CA THR A 17 17.71 -32.80 -13.79
C THR A 17 18.87 -33.73 -14.11
N GLN A 18 19.69 -34.06 -13.10
CA GLN A 18 20.48 -35.29 -13.13
C GLN A 18 20.54 -35.91 -11.74
N ASN A 19 19.74 -36.96 -11.56
CA ASN A 19 19.93 -37.98 -10.54
C ASN A 19 21.16 -38.82 -10.93
N GLN A 20 22.01 -39.13 -9.95
CA GLN A 20 22.70 -40.42 -9.85
C GLN A 20 23.26 -40.61 -8.42
N ASP A 21 22.65 -41.53 -7.67
CA ASP A 21 23.28 -42.33 -6.61
C ASP A 21 24.47 -43.11 -7.22
N ILE A 22 25.51 -43.63 -6.56
CA ILE A 22 25.71 -44.30 -5.26
C ILE A 22 27.24 -44.27 -5.02
N ASP A 23 27.75 -44.13 -3.78
CA ASP A 23 28.84 -45.01 -3.33
C ASP A 23 28.89 -45.21 -1.81
N LEU A 24 29.20 -46.45 -1.42
CA LEU A 24 29.19 -47.01 -0.07
C LEU A 24 30.53 -46.78 0.66
N GLY A 25 30.46 -46.49 1.97
CA GLY A 25 31.63 -46.53 2.86
C GLY A 25 31.23 -46.53 4.34
N SER A 26 31.44 -47.66 5.01
CA SER A 26 30.94 -48.00 6.34
C SER A 26 31.67 -47.35 7.52
N ASP A 27 30.86 -47.05 8.55
CA ASP A 27 31.08 -47.10 10.01
C ASP A 27 32.07 -46.15 10.71
N SER A 28 31.49 -45.22 11.50
CA SER A 28 32.04 -44.73 12.77
C SER A 28 30.99 -44.07 13.68
N ARG A 29 30.55 -44.84 14.67
CA ARG A 29 30.17 -44.48 16.07
C ARG A 29 29.70 -43.03 16.39
N ARG A 30 28.39 -42.93 16.70
CA ARG A 30 27.66 -41.99 17.62
C ARG A 30 27.56 -40.49 17.22
N PRO A 31 26.56 -39.72 17.74
CA PRO A 31 25.26 -40.06 18.31
C PRO A 31 24.10 -39.56 17.43
N ASN A 32 22.93 -40.14 17.67
CA ASN A 32 21.64 -39.87 17.03
C ASN A 32 21.11 -38.47 17.40
N ARG A 33 21.75 -37.39 16.91
CA ARG A 33 21.09 -36.08 16.80
C ARG A 33 20.29 -36.10 15.51
N ARG A 34 19.10 -36.73 15.58
CA ARG A 34 17.99 -36.32 14.72
C ARG A 34 17.67 -34.88 15.11
N LEU A 35 18.45 -33.93 14.58
CA LEU A 35 17.95 -32.61 14.29
C LEU A 35 16.77 -32.86 13.37
N ARG A 36 15.58 -33.03 13.95
CA ARG A 36 14.34 -32.60 13.31
C ARG A 36 14.69 -31.22 12.79
N ARG A 37 14.99 -31.11 11.49
CA ARG A 37 14.74 -29.88 10.76
C ARG A 37 13.25 -29.68 10.96
N VAL A 38 12.91 -28.93 12.00
CA VAL A 38 11.66 -28.21 12.09
C VAL A 38 11.70 -27.40 10.81
N ARG A 39 10.98 -27.87 9.78
CA ARG A 39 10.59 -27.03 8.67
C ARG A 39 9.74 -25.96 9.34
N HIS A 40 10.37 -24.88 9.81
CA HIS A 40 9.65 -23.66 10.06
C HIS A 40 9.04 -23.31 8.71
N SER A 41 7.76 -23.64 8.58
CA SER A 41 6.89 -23.01 7.62
C SER A 41 6.88 -21.54 7.99
N TYR A 42 7.90 -20.80 7.57
CA TYR A 42 7.87 -19.36 7.57
C TYR A 42 6.70 -19.01 6.66
N ALA A 43 5.56 -18.65 7.26
CA ALA A 43 4.53 -17.93 6.54
C ALA A 43 5.25 -16.78 5.83
N GLN A 44 5.22 -16.77 4.50
CA GLN A 44 5.91 -15.74 3.73
C GLN A 44 5.12 -14.44 3.89
N TYR A 45 5.47 -13.65 4.90
CA TYR A 45 4.92 -12.32 5.09
C TYR A 45 5.35 -11.44 3.91
N ARG A 46 4.39 -10.85 3.20
CA ARG A 46 4.65 -9.84 2.18
C ARG A 46 4.60 -8.47 2.85
N CYS A 47 5.75 -7.89 3.12
CA CYS A 47 5.86 -6.56 3.71
C CYS A 47 6.01 -5.49 2.63
N LEU A 48 5.32 -4.36 2.82
CA LEU A 48 5.46 -3.13 2.05
C LEU A 48 6.26 -2.12 2.86
N TYR A 49 7.21 -1.44 2.24
CA TYR A 49 8.10 -0.48 2.89
C TYR A 49 8.02 0.90 2.26
N PHE A 50 8.08 1.94 3.08
CA PHE A 50 8.23 3.32 2.65
C PHE A 50 9.07 4.09 3.68
N GLY A 51 10.08 4.84 3.22
CA GLY A 51 10.92 5.65 4.12
C GLY A 51 11.68 4.85 5.19
N GLY A 52 11.86 3.54 5.01
CA GLY A 52 12.48 2.65 6.01
C GLY A 52 11.50 2.03 7.01
N GLU A 53 10.21 2.39 6.97
CA GLU A 53 9.17 1.82 7.82
C GLU A 53 8.34 0.77 7.08
N ILE A 54 7.84 -0.25 7.80
CA ILE A 54 6.86 -1.19 7.28
C ILE A 54 5.50 -0.50 7.27
N ILE A 55 4.94 -0.26 6.09
CA ILE A 55 3.64 0.40 5.89
C ILE A 55 2.50 -0.58 5.63
N GLY A 56 2.82 -1.85 5.34
CA GLY A 56 1.80 -2.87 5.20
C GLY A 56 2.37 -4.28 5.29
N VAL A 57 1.53 -5.22 5.73
CA VAL A 57 1.86 -6.64 5.85
C VAL A 57 0.70 -7.45 5.29
N ASN A 58 0.99 -8.33 4.32
CA ASN A 58 0.01 -9.19 3.66
C ASN A 58 -1.22 -8.43 3.12
N GLY A 59 -0.98 -7.23 2.58
CA GLY A 59 -2.02 -6.37 2.02
C GLY A 59 -2.85 -5.58 3.03
N ARG A 60 -2.53 -5.65 4.32
CA ARG A 60 -3.12 -4.80 5.38
C ARG A 60 -2.17 -3.66 5.72
N LEU A 61 -2.72 -2.49 5.99
CA LEU A 61 -1.93 -1.34 6.47
C LEU A 61 -1.43 -1.58 7.89
N THR A 62 -0.25 -1.07 8.21
CA THR A 62 0.25 -0.90 9.59
C THR A 62 -0.11 0.49 10.12
N SER A 63 0.13 0.78 11.41
CA SER A 63 -0.06 2.15 11.94
C SER A 63 0.75 3.21 11.16
N PRO A 64 2.05 3.03 10.84
CA PRO A 64 2.76 3.91 9.91
C PRO A 64 2.10 4.01 8.53
N GLY A 65 1.60 2.90 7.98
CA GLY A 65 0.87 2.88 6.72
C GLY A 65 -0.44 3.68 6.74
N CYS A 66 -1.21 3.60 7.83
CA CYS A 66 -2.42 4.40 8.00
C CYS A 66 -2.10 5.90 8.02
N ARG A 67 -1.03 6.31 8.72
CA ARG A 67 -0.57 7.71 8.71
C ARG A 67 -0.14 8.17 7.32
N LEU A 68 0.60 7.31 6.60
CA LEU A 68 0.98 7.57 5.22
C LEU A 68 -0.25 7.79 4.33
N VAL A 69 -1.22 6.87 4.38
CA VAL A 69 -2.46 6.95 3.58
C VAL A 69 -3.23 8.23 3.88
N VAL A 70 -3.44 8.58 5.16
CA VAL A 70 -4.17 9.81 5.51
C VAL A 70 -3.44 11.07 5.01
N ARG A 71 -2.11 11.11 5.12
CA ARG A 71 -1.32 12.23 4.61
C ARG A 71 -1.40 12.33 3.10
N ASP A 72 -1.29 11.22 2.39
CA ASP A 72 -1.33 11.21 0.92
C ASP A 72 -2.76 11.52 0.43
N LEU A 73 -3.79 11.04 1.13
CA LEU A 73 -5.18 11.41 0.90
C LEU A 73 -5.41 12.92 1.03
N TRP A 74 -4.83 13.55 2.06
CA TRP A 74 -4.87 15.01 2.21
C TRP A 74 -4.24 15.72 1.01
N TYR A 75 -3.07 15.27 0.58
CA TYR A 75 -2.37 15.83 -0.57
C TYR A 75 -3.20 15.73 -1.86
N TYR A 76 -3.81 14.57 -2.15
CA TYR A 76 -4.65 14.42 -3.33
C TYR A 76 -5.97 15.19 -3.24
N ALA A 77 -6.55 15.32 -2.04
CA ALA A 77 -7.70 16.20 -1.81
C ALA A 77 -7.34 17.67 -2.08
N GLU A 78 -6.16 18.13 -1.65
CA GLU A 78 -5.67 19.46 -1.95
C GLU A 78 -5.49 19.68 -3.46
N LEU A 79 -4.90 18.72 -4.18
CA LEU A 79 -4.76 18.80 -5.63
C LEU A 79 -6.11 18.87 -6.34
N LEU A 80 -7.10 18.11 -5.89
CA LEU A 80 -8.47 18.18 -6.43
C LEU A 80 -9.10 19.54 -6.15
N ALA A 81 -8.98 20.05 -4.91
CA ALA A 81 -9.47 21.36 -4.52
C ALA A 81 -8.86 22.48 -5.38
N GLN A 82 -7.54 22.43 -5.62
CA GLN A 82 -6.85 23.37 -6.51
C GLN A 82 -7.39 23.28 -7.95
N ARG A 83 -7.61 22.08 -8.48
CA ARG A 83 -8.19 21.91 -9.83
C ARG A 83 -9.58 22.52 -9.95
N ILE A 84 -10.44 22.28 -8.95
CA ILE A 84 -11.78 22.87 -8.88
C ILE A 84 -11.67 24.41 -8.89
N GLN A 85 -10.72 24.94 -8.13
CA GLN A 85 -10.51 26.38 -8.05
C GLN A 85 -10.03 27.02 -9.36
N PHE A 86 -9.10 26.38 -10.07
CA PHE A 86 -8.59 26.92 -11.34
C PHE A 86 -9.57 26.72 -12.50
N HIS A 87 -10.55 25.83 -12.36
CA HIS A 87 -11.56 25.52 -13.37
C HIS A 87 -12.98 25.47 -12.77
N PRO A 88 -13.47 26.59 -12.19
CA PRO A 88 -14.74 26.60 -11.45
C PRO A 88 -15.97 26.41 -12.37
N ASP A 89 -15.82 26.66 -13.67
CA ASP A 89 -16.88 26.45 -14.67
C ASP A 89 -17.06 24.96 -15.01
N ASP A 90 -16.02 24.14 -14.78
CA ASP A 90 -16.01 22.71 -15.12
C ASP A 90 -16.28 21.81 -13.91
N LEU A 91 -15.97 22.27 -12.70
CA LEU A 91 -16.05 21.50 -11.45
C LEU A 91 -16.49 22.37 -10.27
N CYS A 92 -17.26 21.80 -9.34
CA CYS A 92 -17.66 22.44 -8.09
C CYS A 92 -17.45 21.48 -6.91
N PHE A 93 -17.12 22.01 -5.72
CA PHE A 93 -17.00 21.21 -4.49
C PHE A 93 -18.30 20.44 -4.18
N CYS A 94 -19.45 21.06 -4.41
CA CYS A 94 -20.77 20.44 -4.25
C CYS A 94 -21.07 19.33 -5.28
N SER A 95 -20.28 19.22 -6.35
CA SER A 95 -20.48 18.26 -7.44
C SER A 95 -19.37 17.20 -7.52
N VAL A 96 -18.50 17.09 -6.52
CA VAL A 96 -17.49 16.03 -6.48
C VAL A 96 -18.20 14.68 -6.49
N SER A 97 -17.96 13.90 -7.55
CA SER A 97 -18.63 12.62 -7.76
C SER A 97 -18.04 11.54 -6.85
N GLU A 98 -18.79 10.44 -6.65
CA GLU A 98 -18.22 9.27 -5.95
C GLU A 98 -16.99 8.72 -6.69
N ASP A 99 -16.99 8.77 -8.02
CA ASP A 99 -15.86 8.31 -8.84
C ASP A 99 -14.58 9.13 -8.57
N ASP A 100 -14.71 10.43 -8.33
CA ASP A 100 -13.58 11.29 -7.98
C ASP A 100 -13.04 10.95 -6.58
N ILE A 101 -13.93 10.66 -5.62
CA ILE A 101 -13.54 10.20 -4.28
C ILE A 101 -12.84 8.84 -4.36
N ILE A 102 -13.37 7.89 -5.15
CA ILE A 102 -12.76 6.58 -5.35
C ILE A 102 -11.35 6.73 -5.93
N ARG A 103 -11.18 7.56 -6.97
CA ARG A 103 -9.86 7.82 -7.57
C ARG A 103 -8.88 8.41 -6.57
N LEU A 104 -9.32 9.37 -5.76
CA LEU A 104 -8.50 9.99 -4.72
C LEU A 104 -8.01 8.95 -3.69
N ILE A 105 -8.89 8.03 -3.29
CA ILE A 105 -8.55 6.91 -2.41
C ILE A 105 -7.56 5.96 -3.07
N GLU A 106 -7.79 5.60 -4.34
CA GLU A 106 -6.90 4.71 -5.10
C GLU A 106 -5.50 5.32 -5.29
N ASP A 107 -5.41 6.62 -5.53
CA ASP A 107 -4.14 7.34 -5.65
C ASP A 107 -3.38 7.42 -4.32
N ALA A 108 -4.10 7.48 -3.19
CA ALA A 108 -3.53 7.53 -1.84
C ALA A 108 -3.10 6.15 -1.29
N LEU A 109 -3.69 5.06 -1.78
CA LEU A 109 -3.40 3.73 -1.26
C LEU A 109 -2.09 3.16 -1.83
N PRO A 110 -1.17 2.68 -0.97
CA PRO A 110 0.01 1.97 -1.41
C PRO A 110 -0.35 0.74 -2.25
N ARG A 111 0.32 0.58 -3.39
CA ARG A 111 0.13 -0.60 -4.23
C ARG A 111 0.37 -1.89 -3.44
N GLY A 112 -0.56 -2.82 -3.56
CA GLY A 112 -0.51 -4.10 -2.85
C GLY A 112 -1.25 -4.11 -1.51
N VAL A 113 -1.81 -2.99 -1.07
CA VAL A 113 -2.86 -2.94 -0.05
C VAL A 113 -4.20 -3.31 -0.68
N ASP A 114 -4.98 -4.15 0.00
CA ASP A 114 -6.33 -4.53 -0.43
C ASP A 114 -7.37 -3.75 0.40
N PRO A 115 -7.91 -2.64 -0.12
CA PRO A 115 -8.94 -1.87 0.58
C PRO A 115 -10.28 -2.61 0.67
N ASP A 116 -10.49 -3.64 -0.15
CA ASP A 116 -11.71 -4.46 -0.16
C ASP A 116 -11.60 -5.68 0.77
N GLY A 117 -10.41 -5.92 1.33
CA GLY A 117 -10.18 -6.93 2.36
C GLY A 117 -10.92 -6.65 3.69
N ASN A 118 -11.43 -5.42 3.87
CA ASN A 118 -12.37 -5.05 4.92
C ASN A 118 -13.38 -4.03 4.38
N GLU A 119 -14.66 -4.40 4.39
CA GLU A 119 -15.79 -3.60 3.88
C GLU A 119 -15.95 -2.22 4.53
N HIS A 120 -15.32 -1.98 5.69
CA HIS A 120 -15.37 -0.70 6.39
C HIS A 120 -14.26 0.27 5.99
N ILE A 121 -13.17 -0.19 5.34
CA ILE A 121 -12.03 0.68 4.99
C ILE A 121 -12.45 1.72 3.95
N ARG A 122 -13.05 1.29 2.84
CA ARG A 122 -13.47 2.22 1.77
C ARG A 122 -14.47 3.28 2.25
N PRO A 123 -15.58 2.92 2.93
CA PRO A 123 -16.51 3.93 3.47
C PRO A 123 -15.83 4.91 4.42
N LEU A 124 -14.92 4.44 5.28
CA LEU A 124 -14.16 5.32 6.17
C LEU A 124 -13.28 6.29 5.39
N LEU A 125 -12.50 5.80 4.42
CA LEU A 125 -11.65 6.64 3.58
C LEU A 125 -12.47 7.64 2.76
N SER A 126 -13.62 7.24 2.22
CA SER A 126 -14.54 8.15 1.52
C SER A 126 -15.09 9.24 2.44
N SER A 127 -15.39 8.90 3.70
CA SER A 127 -15.84 9.88 4.71
C SER A 127 -14.73 10.87 5.07
N ILE A 128 -13.50 10.37 5.26
CA ILE A 128 -12.33 11.21 5.53
C ILE A 128 -12.06 12.13 4.33
N ALA A 129 -12.02 11.61 3.11
CA ALA A 129 -11.77 12.39 1.89
C ALA A 129 -12.77 13.53 1.72
N ARG A 130 -14.06 13.27 1.96
CA ARG A 130 -15.10 14.32 1.94
C ARG A 130 -14.86 15.41 2.98
N THR A 131 -14.53 15.00 4.20
CA THR A 131 -14.23 15.95 5.29
C THR A 131 -13.00 16.81 4.95
N MET A 132 -11.96 16.21 4.36
CA MET A 132 -10.79 16.94 3.88
C MET A 132 -11.16 17.94 2.80
N LEU A 133 -11.96 17.54 1.79
CA LEU A 133 -12.42 18.44 0.73
C LEU A 133 -13.27 19.60 1.28
N SER A 134 -14.16 19.35 2.23
CA SER A 134 -14.92 20.42 2.89
C SER A 134 -14.01 21.37 3.69
N SER A 135 -12.99 20.85 4.37
CA SER A 135 -12.01 21.68 5.07
C SER A 135 -11.17 22.52 4.10
N GLN A 136 -10.83 21.97 2.93
CA GLN A 136 -10.15 22.69 1.86
C GLN A 136 -11.03 23.83 1.34
N GLU A 137 -12.30 23.55 1.03
CA GLU A 137 -13.28 24.55 0.58
C GLU A 137 -13.43 25.70 1.58
N GLU A 138 -13.60 25.37 2.87
CA GLU A 138 -13.71 26.37 3.94
C GLU A 138 -12.47 27.25 4.02
N ALA A 139 -11.27 26.65 4.09
CA ALA A 139 -10.01 27.38 4.14
C ALA A 139 -9.87 28.32 2.94
N TRP A 140 -10.22 27.86 1.74
CA TRP A 140 -10.21 28.66 0.53
C TRP A 140 -11.20 29.83 0.59
N SER A 141 -12.42 29.60 1.08
CA SER A 141 -13.44 30.65 1.22
C SER A 141 -13.00 31.79 2.14
N GLU A 142 -12.11 31.49 3.09
CA GLU A 142 -11.51 32.44 4.03
C GLU A 142 -10.16 33.01 3.54
N GLY A 143 -9.71 32.64 2.34
CA GLY A 143 -8.43 33.07 1.77
C GLY A 143 -7.21 32.49 2.48
N ARG A 144 -7.35 31.33 3.13
CA ARG A 144 -6.29 30.61 3.86
C ARG A 144 -5.82 29.40 3.05
N GLY A 145 -4.56 29.01 3.24
CA GLY A 145 -4.09 27.70 2.81
C GLY A 145 -4.57 26.65 3.80
N ALA A 146 -5.21 25.58 3.32
CA ALA A 146 -5.60 24.49 4.19
C ALA A 146 -4.36 23.72 4.65
N THR A 147 -4.29 23.42 5.95
CA THR A 147 -3.23 22.59 6.53
C THR A 147 -3.85 21.51 7.36
N ILE A 148 -3.39 20.26 7.19
CA ILE A 148 -3.79 19.18 8.09
C ILE A 148 -3.18 19.41 9.47
N GLN A 149 -4.03 19.49 10.50
CA GLN A 149 -3.56 19.56 11.88
C GLN A 149 -3.02 18.19 12.31
N ARG A 150 -2.03 18.18 13.20
CA ARG A 150 -1.43 16.94 13.69
C ARG A 150 -2.47 16.05 14.37
N GLU A 151 -3.39 16.67 15.12
CA GLU A 151 -4.47 16.01 15.84
C GLU A 151 -5.43 15.31 14.88
N ASP A 152 -5.75 15.94 13.75
CA ASP A 152 -6.61 15.34 12.72
C ASP A 152 -5.93 14.17 12.02
N LEU A 153 -4.64 14.32 11.70
CA LEU A 153 -3.82 13.25 11.13
C LEU A 153 -3.79 12.02 12.06
N GLU A 154 -3.50 12.22 13.35
CA GLU A 154 -3.45 11.13 14.33
C GLU A 154 -4.84 10.53 14.57
N ARG A 155 -5.90 11.35 14.63
CA ARG A 155 -7.28 10.87 14.78
C ARG A 155 -7.71 9.98 13.61
N TRP A 156 -7.56 10.46 12.38
CA TRP A 156 -7.99 9.71 11.20
C TRP A 156 -7.14 8.47 10.96
N SER A 157 -5.82 8.55 11.18
CA SER A 157 -4.95 7.38 11.07
C SER A 157 -5.21 6.35 12.16
N GLY A 158 -5.54 6.79 13.38
CA GLY A 158 -6.02 5.92 14.46
C GLY A 158 -7.31 5.19 14.09
N SER A 159 -8.33 5.91 13.61
CA SER A 159 -9.58 5.29 13.14
C SER A 159 -9.35 4.31 12.00
N LEU A 160 -8.46 4.62 11.06
CA LEU A 160 -8.12 3.72 9.96
C LEU A 160 -7.40 2.46 10.49
N TRP A 161 -6.48 2.61 11.44
CA TRP A 161 -5.75 1.51 12.05
C TRP A 161 -6.66 0.53 12.81
N GLU A 162 -7.64 1.06 13.56
CA GLU A 162 -8.66 0.26 14.24
C GLU A 162 -9.42 -0.66 13.28
N VAL A 163 -9.72 -0.16 12.07
CA VAL A 163 -10.44 -0.92 11.04
C VAL A 163 -9.50 -1.88 10.28
N CYS A 164 -8.24 -1.53 10.05
CA CYS A 164 -7.29 -2.40 9.35
C CYS A 164 -6.95 -3.70 10.11
N GLY A 165 -7.37 -3.79 11.37
CA GLY A 165 -7.24 -4.99 12.21
C GLY A 165 -5.84 -5.07 12.79
N GLY A 166 -5.53 -4.05 13.61
CA GLY A 166 -4.22 -3.83 14.21
C GLY A 166 -3.51 -5.13 14.56
N TYR A 167 -2.44 -5.44 13.83
CA TYR A 167 -1.48 -6.40 14.32
C TYR A 167 -0.77 -5.70 15.49
N ASP A 168 -1.23 -5.98 16.71
CA ASP A 168 -0.41 -5.74 17.89
C ASP A 168 0.84 -6.62 17.72
N GLU A 169 2.00 -5.97 17.65
CA GLU A 169 3.29 -6.63 17.74
C GLU A 169 3.44 -7.16 19.18
N ASP A 170 2.88 -8.34 19.45
CA ASP A 170 3.18 -9.14 20.66
C ASP A 170 4.46 -9.97 20.48
#